data_AF-A0A4R6DXJ0-F1
#
_entry.id   AF-A0A4R6DXJ0-F1
#
_cell.length_a   1.000
_cell.length_b   1.000
_cell.length_c   1.000
_cell.angle_alpha   90.00
_cell.angle_beta   90.00
_cell.angle_gamma   90.00
#
_symmetry.space_group_name_H-M   'P 1'
#
loop_
_entity.id
_entity.type
_entity.pdbx_description
1 polymer ?
#
loop_
_entity_poly.entity_id
_entity_poly.type
_entity_poly.pdbx_seq_one_letter_code
_entity_poly.pdbx_strand_id
1 'polypeptide(L)' 'MAWSELLSTDIGLLSLFTIGFVVVMGVYIYRFASRHIAEDEERAKASHQ' A
#
# COMPACT_ATOMS: atom_id res chain seq x y z
N MET A 1 0.84 2.41 30.45
CA MET A 1 0.08 3.66 30.23
C MET A 1 0.90 4.48 29.23
N ALA A 2 0.72 4.20 27.93
CA ALA A 2 1.50 4.80 26.83
C ALA A 2 0.78 4.55 25.49
N TRP A 3 0.13 3.38 25.37
CA TRP A 3 -0.82 3.07 24.29
C TRP A 3 -2.00 4.05 24.25
N SER A 4 -2.50 4.47 25.41
CA SER A 4 -3.62 5.42 25.51
C SER A 4 -3.21 6.83 25.08
N GLU A 5 -1.98 7.28 25.35
CA GLU A 5 -1.49 8.60 24.91
C GLU A 5 -1.20 8.65 23.41
N LEU A 6 -0.72 7.56 22.82
CA LEU A 6 -0.51 7.45 21.36
C LEU A 6 -1.82 7.31 20.56
N LEU A 7 -2.93 6.91 21.19
CA LEU A 7 -4.23 6.82 20.53
C LEU A 7 -5.16 7.99 20.88
N SER A 8 -4.95 8.65 22.03
CA SER A 8 -5.83 9.71 22.53
C SER A 8 -5.29 11.13 22.32
N THR A 9 -4.00 11.30 22.00
CA THR A 9 -3.42 12.63 21.71
C THR A 9 -3.55 12.94 20.22
N ASP A 10 -3.86 14.18 19.85
CA ASP A 10 -4.04 14.64 18.45
C ASP A 10 -2.89 14.23 17.51
N ILE A 11 -1.67 14.17 18.05
CA ILE A 11 -0.45 13.75 17.34
C ILE A 11 -0.48 12.24 17.02
N GLY A 12 -0.99 11.44 17.94
CA GLY A 12 -1.14 10.02 17.82
C GLY A 12 -2.07 9.61 16.68
N LEU A 13 -3.26 10.23 16.64
CA LEU A 13 -4.26 9.99 15.60
C LEU A 13 -3.76 10.38 14.20
N LEU A 14 -3.09 11.54 14.07
CA LEU A 14 -2.49 11.99 12.80
C LEU A 14 -1.35 11.07 12.35
N SER A 15 -0.51 10.59 13.27
CA SER A 15 0.57 9.64 12.95
C SER A 15 0.00 8.30 12.46
N LEU A 16 -1.05 7.79 13.12
CA LEU A 16 -1.71 6.55 12.75
C LEU A 16 -2.40 6.67 11.39
N PHE A 17 -3.03 7.82 11.13
CA PHE A 17 -3.60 8.14 9.83
C PHE A 17 -2.53 8.20 8.73
N THR A 18 -1.40 8.83 9.00
CA THR A 18 -0.28 8.93 8.05
C THR A 18 0.30 7.55 7.73
N ILE A 19 0.55 6.74 8.75
CA ILE A 19 1.04 5.36 8.58
C ILE A 19 0.02 4.54 7.78
N GLY A 20 -1.26 4.62 8.14
CA GLY A 20 -2.34 3.97 7.40
C GLY A 20 -2.39 4.41 5.94
N PHE A 21 -2.27 5.71 5.67
CA PHE A 21 -2.27 6.28 4.34
C PHE A 21 -1.08 5.78 3.49
N VAL A 22 0.13 5.76 4.06
CA VAL A 22 1.32 5.24 3.37
C VAL A 22 1.18 3.76 3.07
N VAL A 23 0.64 2.96 4.00
CA VAL A 23 0.37 1.53 3.78
C VAL A 23 -0.65 1.33 2.66
N VAL A 24 -1.76 2.07 2.67
CA VAL A 24 -2.78 2.03 1.61
C VAL A 24 -2.18 2.41 0.26
N MET A 25 -1.36 3.46 0.20
CA MET A 25 -0.68 3.89 -1.01
C MET A 25 0.29 2.82 -1.53
N GLY A 26 1.08 2.21 -0.64
CA GLY A 26 1.99 1.11 -0.98
C GLY A 26 1.25 -0.11 -1.54
N VAL A 27 0.14 -0.50 -0.89
CA VAL A 27 -0.72 -1.60 -1.37
C VAL A 27 -1.37 -1.24 -2.70
N TYR A 28 -1.82 0.00 -2.88
CA TYR A 28 -2.41 0.47 -4.14
C TYR A 28 -1.41 0.36 -5.29
N ILE A 29 -0.18 0.84 -5.09
CA ILE A 29 0.90 0.75 -6.09
C ILE A 29 1.26 -0.72 -6.34
N TYR A 30 1.41 -1.54 -5.30
CA TYR A 30 1.69 -2.97 -5.46
C TYR A 30 0.60 -3.70 -6.25
N ARG A 31 -0.67 -3.38 -5.99
CA ARG A 31 -1.82 -3.96 -6.69
C ARG A 31 -1.90 -3.46 -8.13
N PHE A 32 -1.61 -2.19 -8.36
CA PHE A 32 -1.55 -1.61 -9.70
C PHE A 32 -0.41 -2.24 -10.52
N ALA A 33 0.80 -2.29 -9.95
CA ALA A 33 1.97 -2.91 -10.55
C ALA A 33 1.75 -4.41 -10.81
N SER A 34 1.19 -5.16 -9.85
CA SER A 34 0.90 -6.59 -10.06
C SER A 34 -0.12 -6.82 -11.18
N ARG A 35 -1.14 -5.97 -11.30
CA ARG A 35 -2.09 -6.06 -12.42
C ARG A 35 -1.43 -5.72 -13.76
N HIS A 36 -0.54 -4.74 -13.79
CA HIS A 36 0.16 -4.32 -15.01
C HIS A 36 1.21 -5.35 -15.44
N ILE A 37 1.98 -5.89 -14.48
CA ILE A 37 2.95 -6.96 -14.72
C ILE A 37 2.26 -8.25 -15.19
N ALA A 38 1.07 -8.56 -14.68
CA ALA A 38 0.31 -9.71 -15.18
C ALA A 38 -0.07 -9.55 -16.67
N GLU A 39 -0.46 -8.35 -17.09
CA GLU A 39 -0.74 -8.05 -18.51
C GLU A 39 0.53 -8.09 -19.37
N ASP A 40 1.67 -7.62 -18.85
CA ASP A 40 2.96 -7.68 -19.55
C ASP A 40 3.52 -9.12 -19.62
N GLU A 41 3.33 -9.96 -18.60
CA GLU A 41 3.69 -11.37 -18.64
C GLU A 41 2.85 -12.16 -19.65
N GLU A 42 1.55 -11.88 -19.77
CA GLU A 42 0.69 -12.51 -20.77
C GLU A 42 1.10 -12.10 -22.19
N ARG A 43 1.44 -10.83 -22.42
CA ARG A 43 1.96 -10.35 -23.72
C ARG A 43 3.36 -10.90 -24.02
N ALA A 44 4.24 -10.98 -23.03
CA ALA A 44 5.57 -11.56 -23.20
C ALA A 44 5.50 -13.05 -23.54
N LYS A 45 4.62 -13.82 -22.89
CA LYS A 45 4.39 -15.25 -23.20
C LYS A 45 3.78 -15.46 -24.60
N ALA A 46 2.87 -14.59 -25.04
CA ALA A 46 2.30 -14.65 -26.39
C ALA A 46 3.31 -14.29 -27.50
N SER A 47 4.35 -13.49 -27.20
CA SER A 47 5.38 -13.11 -28.17
C SER A 47 6.47 -14.15 -28.40
N HIS A 48 6.48 -15.23 -27.61
CA HIS A 48 7.49 -16.30 -27.70
C HIS A 48 6.93 -17.65 -28.19
N GLN A 49 5.71 -17.68 -28.72
CA GLN A 49 5.10 -18.86 -29.37
C GLN A 49 5.01 -18.70 -30.88
#